data_AF-A0A1F1L324-F1
#
_entry.id   AF-A0A1F1L324-F1
#
_cell.length_a   1.000
_cell.length_b   1.000
_cell.length_c   1.000
_cell.angle_alpha   90.00
_cell.angle_beta   90.00
_cell.angle_gamma   90.00
#
_symmetry.space_group_name_H-M   'P 1'
#
loop_
_entity.id
_entity.type
_entity.pdbx_description
1 polymer ?
#
loop_
_entity_poly.entity_id
_entity_poly.type
_entity_poly.pdbx_seq_one_letter_code
_entity_poly.pdbx_strand_id
1 'polypeptide(L)'
;MKTLIVYDLKGNLVFTQTNVIEQYSCIVKDVADNKEIIGVDISTGKCITVDRQATIEEKEQLKRELESKNKELETTKQELLKTQAAVVDVTYNNLLK
;
A
#
# COMPACT_ATOMS: atom_id res chain seq x y z
N MET A 1 8.57 28.83 -30.54
CA MET A 1 8.11 28.26 -29.26
C MET A 1 8.30 26.76 -29.32
N LYS A 2 9.08 26.16 -28.40
CA LYS A 2 9.18 24.70 -28.29
C LYS A 2 8.17 24.24 -27.23
N THR A 3 7.51 23.12 -27.47
CA THR A 3 6.50 22.54 -26.58
C THR A 3 6.82 21.06 -26.40
N LEU A 4 6.95 20.61 -25.16
CA LEU A 4 7.01 19.20 -24.81
C LEU A 4 5.57 18.67 -24.77
N ILE A 5 5.30 17.61 -25.51
CA ILE A 5 3.98 16.98 -25.61
C ILE A 5 4.16 15.49 -25.33
N VAL A 6 3.45 14.99 -24.32
CA VAL A 6 3.35 13.56 -23.99
C VAL A 6 1.93 13.12 -24.30
N TYR A 7 1.80 12.07 -25.09
CA TYR A 7 0.51 11.48 -25.47
C TYR A 7 0.58 9.96 -25.34
N ASP A 8 -0.57 9.32 -25.14
CA ASP A 8 -0.68 7.87 -25.08
C ASP A 8 -0.64 7.24 -26.49
N LEU A 9 -0.61 5.91 -26.58
CA LEU A 9 -0.59 5.21 -27.86
C LEU A 9 -1.86 5.40 -28.72
N LYS A 10 -2.93 5.95 -28.16
CA LYS A 10 -4.19 6.27 -28.86
C LYS A 10 -4.23 7.72 -29.35
N GLY A 11 -3.18 8.50 -29.08
CA GLY A 11 -3.13 9.92 -29.42
C GLY A 11 -3.77 10.84 -28.39
N ASN A 12 -4.18 10.35 -27.22
CA ASN A 12 -4.72 11.20 -26.16
C ASN A 12 -3.60 11.95 -25.46
N LEU A 13 -3.81 13.24 -25.23
CA LEU A 13 -2.87 14.09 -24.53
C LEU A 13 -2.76 13.71 -23.05
N VAL A 14 -1.55 13.47 -22.58
CA VAL A 14 -1.23 13.16 -21.17
C VAL A 14 -0.64 14.37 -20.46
N PHE A 15 0.28 15.08 -21.11
CA PHE A 15 0.97 16.23 -20.51
C PHE A 15 1.50 17.19 -21.59
N THR A 16 1.45 18.49 -21.33
CA THR A 16 2.09 19.52 -22.18
C THR A 16 2.82 20.57 -21.35
N GLN A 17 3.96 21.02 -21.88
CA GLN A 17 4.70 22.15 -21.33
C GLN A 17 5.22 23.05 -22.45
N THR A 18 4.84 24.33 -22.42
CA THR A 18 5.31 25.35 -23.36
C THR A 18 6.60 25.99 -22.88
N ASN A 19 7.32 26.65 -23.81
CA ASN A 19 8.55 27.39 -23.53
C ASN A 19 9.69 26.54 -22.96
N VAL A 20 9.76 25.28 -23.38
CA VAL A 20 10.88 24.39 -23.03
C VAL A 20 12.17 24.85 -23.71
N ILE A 21 13.26 24.91 -22.93
CA ILE A 21 14.55 25.46 -23.35
C ILE A 21 15.49 24.32 -23.80
N GLU A 22 15.43 23.18 -23.12
CA GLU A 22 16.34 22.05 -23.31
C GLU A 22 15.74 20.87 -24.11
N GLN A 23 16.55 19.84 -24.34
CA GLN A 23 16.11 18.55 -24.86
C GLN A 23 15.76 17.62 -23.69
N TYR A 24 14.68 16.85 -23.83
CA TYR A 24 14.19 15.96 -22.78
C TYR A 24 14.30 14.51 -23.22
N SER A 25 14.67 13.63 -22.29
CA SER A 25 14.62 12.16 -22.44
C SER A 25 13.46 11.62 -21.62
N CYS A 26 12.82 10.54 -22.07
CA CYS A 26 11.70 9.91 -21.37
C CYS A 26 12.05 8.52 -20.82
N ILE A 27 11.50 8.20 -19.66
CA ILE A 27 11.58 6.87 -19.04
C ILE A 27 10.16 6.45 -18.71
N VAL A 28 9.78 5.26 -19.16
CA VAL A 28 8.50 4.62 -18.81
C VAL A 28 8.84 3.38 -18.00
N LYS A 29 8.36 3.33 -16.75
CA LYS A 29 8.66 2.24 -15.83
C LYS A 29 7.57 2.12 -14.77
N ASP A 30 7.26 0.88 -14.39
CA ASP A 30 6.43 0.59 -13.22
C ASP A 30 7.16 0.96 -11.93
N VAL A 31 6.52 1.79 -11.11
CA VAL A 31 7.02 2.18 -9.79
C VAL A 31 6.00 1.70 -8.76
N ALA A 32 6.49 1.03 -7.71
CA ALA A 32 5.62 0.55 -6.65
C ALA A 32 4.92 1.73 -5.95
N ASP A 33 3.65 1.55 -5.57
CA ASP A 33 2.79 2.60 -4.98
C ASP A 33 3.36 3.23 -3.70
N ASN A 34 4.20 2.47 -2.98
CA ASN A 34 4.87 2.92 -1.77
C ASN A 34 6.20 3.67 -2.04
N LYS A 35 6.53 3.95 -3.30
CA LYS A 35 7.75 4.66 -3.70
C LYS A 35 7.42 5.96 -4.43
N GLU A 36 8.25 6.97 -4.20
CA GLU A 36 8.19 8.26 -4.90
C GLU A 36 9.48 8.47 -5.71
N ILE A 37 9.37 9.03 -6.92
CA ILE A 37 10.51 9.36 -7.77
C ILE A 37 11.02 10.75 -7.41
N ILE A 38 12.30 10.83 -7.03
CA ILE A 38 12.95 12.12 -6.70
C ILE A 38 13.98 12.54 -7.75
N GLY A 39 14.29 11.67 -8.71
CA GLY A 39 15.23 11.96 -9.77
C GLY A 39 15.52 10.76 -10.66
N VAL A 40 16.50 10.95 -11.55
CA VAL A 40 17.00 9.92 -12.48
C VAL A 40 18.52 9.92 -12.40
N ASP A 41 19.12 8.75 -12.21
CA ASP A 41 20.55 8.57 -12.41
C ASP A 41 20.85 8.52 -13.90
N ILE A 42 21.50 9.57 -14.41
CA ILE A 42 21.81 9.74 -15.84
C ILE A 42 22.75 8.64 -16.34
N SER A 43 23.64 8.12 -15.48
CA SER A 43 24.63 7.11 -15.87
C SER A 43 24.00 5.74 -16.11
N THR A 44 22.95 5.41 -15.35
CA THR A 44 22.28 4.11 -15.41
C THR A 44 20.92 4.18 -16.10
N GLY A 45 20.36 5.36 -16.33
CA GLY A 45 19.00 5.57 -16.84
C GLY A 45 17.92 5.07 -15.89
N LYS A 46 18.21 4.95 -14.59
CA LYS A 46 17.27 4.43 -13.58
C LYS A 46 16.67 5.56 -12.75
N CYS A 47 15.38 5.45 -12.43
CA CYS A 47 14.73 6.34 -11.46
C CYS A 47 15.34 6.14 -10.06
N ILE A 48 15.65 7.25 -9.40
CA ILE A 48 16.01 7.29 -7.98
C ILE A 48 14.71 7.43 -7.20
N THR A 49 14.47 6.49 -6.28
CA THR A 49 13.23 6.45 -5.51
C THR A 49 13.46 6.47 -4.01
N VAL A 50 12.49 7.01 -3.30
CA VAL A 50 12.41 6.99 -1.83
C VAL A 50 11.10 6.35 -1.40
N ASP A 51 11.04 5.88 -0.15
CA ASP A 51 9.76 5.45 0.42
C ASP A 51 8.83 6.66 0.53
N ARG A 52 7.64 6.54 -0.06
CA ARG A 52 6.59 7.54 0.05
C ARG A 52 6.20 7.63 1.52
N GLN A 53 6.26 8.82 2.09
CA GLN A 53 5.75 9.02 3.44
C GLN A 53 4.23 8.84 3.42
N ALA A 54 3.74 7.87 4.20
CA ALA A 54 2.31 7.72 4.42
C ALA A 54 1.74 9.04 4.93
N THR A 55 0.68 9.50 4.28
CA THR A 55 -0.06 10.69 4.68
C THR A 55 -0.67 10.50 6.07
N ILE A 56 -1.05 11.60 6.72
CA ILE A 56 -1.74 11.53 8.02
C ILE A 56 -3.03 10.71 7.91
N GLU A 57 -3.77 10.88 6.81
CA GLU A 57 -5.02 10.16 6.55
C GLU A 57 -4.81 8.65 6.40
N GLU A 58 -3.81 8.23 5.62
CA GLU A 58 -3.46 6.82 5.45
C GLU A 58 -3.03 6.19 6.78
N LYS A 59 -2.27 6.91 7.62
CA LYS A 59 -1.88 6.43 8.95
C LYS A 59 -3.09 6.26 9.88
N GLU A 60 -4.01 7.21 9.88
CA GLU A 60 -5.24 7.14 10.68
C GLU A 60 -6.18 6.02 10.19
N GLN A 61 -6.23 5.75 8.90
CA GLN A 61 -6.95 4.60 8.36
C GLN A 61 -6.33 3.28 8.84
N LEU A 62 -5.00 3.12 8.69
CA LEU A 62 -4.30 1.92 9.13
C LEU A 62 -4.45 1.68 10.64
N LYS A 63 -4.44 2.75 11.45
CA LYS A 63 -4.67 2.65 12.89
C LYS A 63 -6.07 2.14 13.22
N ARG A 64 -7.11 2.63 12.54
CA ARG A 64 -8.49 2.16 12.72
C ARG A 64 -8.66 0.70 12.31
N GLU A 65 -8.06 0.30 11.20
CA GLU A 65 -8.10 -1.11 10.76
C GLU A 65 -7.39 -2.03 11.76
N LEU A 66 -6.24 -1.60 12.30
CA LEU A 66 -5.50 -2.35 13.31
C LEU A 66 -6.30 -2.50 14.62
N GLU A 67 -6.94 -1.43 15.09
CA GLU A 67 -7.80 -1.47 16.28
C GLU A 67 -8.99 -2.40 16.09
N SER A 68 -9.63 -2.37 14.92
CA SER A 68 -10.74 -3.27 14.58
C SER A 68 -10.30 -4.73 14.60
N LYS A 69 -9.18 -5.06 13.94
CA LYS A 69 -8.67 -6.44 13.90
C LYS A 69 -8.25 -6.95 15.27
N ASN A 70 -7.65 -6.10 16.11
CA ASN A 70 -7.30 -6.47 17.48
C ASN A 70 -8.55 -6.79 18.32
N LYS A 71 -9.64 -6.03 18.15
CA LYS A 71 -10.90 -6.28 18.86
C LYS A 71 -11.55 -7.60 18.42
N GLU A 72 -11.55 -7.87 17.12
CA GLU A 72 -12.03 -9.14 16.57
C GLU A 72 -11.21 -10.32 17.12
N LEU A 73 -9.88 -10.21 17.10
CA LEU A 73 -8.98 -11.22 17.64
C LEU A 73 -9.24 -11.52 19.12
N GLU A 74 -9.41 -10.47 19.94
CA GLU A 74 -9.71 -10.64 21.36
C GLU A 74 -11.06 -11.33 21.59
N THR A 75 -12.05 -11.02 20.75
CA THR A 75 -13.37 -11.65 20.80
C THR A 75 -13.27 -13.14 20.47
N THR A 76 -12.60 -13.49 19.36
CA THR A 76 -12.36 -14.88 18.97
C THR A 76 -11.59 -15.65 20.03
N LYS A 77 -10.59 -15.03 20.67
CA LYS A 77 -9.83 -15.64 21.76
C LYS A 77 -10.71 -15.97 22.97
N GLN A 78 -11.62 -15.07 23.35
CA GLN A 78 -12.55 -15.30 24.45
C GLN A 78 -13.56 -16.41 24.14
N GLU A 79 -14.08 -16.46 22.91
CA GLU A 79 -14.97 -17.53 22.47
C GLU A 79 -14.26 -18.88 22.49
N LEU A 80 -13.03 -18.95 21.97
CA LEU A 80 -12.23 -20.17 21.97
C LEU A 80 -11.99 -20.69 23.39
N LEU A 81 -11.66 -19.81 24.34
CA LEU A 81 -11.48 -20.18 25.74
C LEU A 81 -12.76 -20.73 26.37
N LYS A 82 -13.92 -20.12 26.08
CA LYS A 82 -15.22 -20.63 26.55
C LYS A 82 -15.53 -22.01 25.98
N THR A 83 -15.29 -22.22 24.69
CA THR A 83 -15.48 -23.53 24.04
C THR A 83 -14.55 -24.57 24.64
N GLN A 84 -13.28 -24.23 24.89
CA GLN A 84 -12.31 -25.14 25.49
C GLN A 84 -12.73 -25.56 26.91
N ALA A 85 -13.20 -24.61 27.72
CA ALA A 85 -13.74 -24.91 29.06
C ALA A 85 -14.93 -25.88 28.99
N ALA A 86 -15.90 -25.63 28.09
CA ALA A 86 -17.05 -26.49 27.92
C ALA A 86 -16.68 -27.93 27.48
N VAL A 87 -15.67 -28.08 26.61
CA VAL A 87 -15.17 -29.40 26.19
C VAL A 87 -14.54 -30.15 27.36
N VAL A 88 -13.77 -29.47 28.21
CA VAL A 88 -13.17 -30.07 29.42
C VAL A 88 -14.25 -30.56 30.38
N ASP A 89 -15.28 -29.74 30.63
CA ASP A 89 -16.39 -30.10 31.53
C ASP A 89 -17.17 -31.34 31.03
N VAL A 90 -17.49 -31.40 29.73
CA VAL A 90 -18.17 -32.56 29.13
C VAL A 90 -17.29 -33.82 29.24
N THR A 91 -15.99 -33.67 28.96
CA THR A 91 -15.04 -34.79 29.03
C THR A 91 -14.94 -35.33 30.45
N TYR A 92 -14.83 -34.46 31.45
CA TYR A 92 -14.78 -34.85 32.86
C TYR A 92 -16.06 -35.56 33.30
N ASN A 93 -17.22 -35.02 32.95
CA ASN A 93 -18.52 -35.62 33.30
C ASN A 93 -18.75 -37.00 32.65
N ASN A 94 -18.17 -37.26 31.48
CA ASN A 94 -18.24 -38.56 30.82
C ASN A 94 -17.31 -39.61 31.46
N LEU A 95 -16.23 -39.20 32.14
CA LEU A 95 -15.32 -40.10 32.85
C LEU A 95 -15.86 -40.56 34.23
N LEU A 96 -16.84 -39.83 34.77
CA LEU A 96 -17.48 -40.13 36.05
C LEU A 96 -18.76 -41.00 35.92
N LYS A 97 -19.16 -41.33 34.69
CA LYS A 97 -20.27 -42.25 34.38
C LYS A 97 -19.73 -43.64 34.05
#